data_AF-A0A4U1EAR4-F1
#
_entry.id   AF-A0A4U1EAR4-F1
#
_cell.length_a   1.000
_cell.length_b   1.000
_cell.length_c   1.000
_cell.angle_alpha   90.00
_cell.angle_beta   90.00
_cell.angle_gamma   90.00
#
_symmetry.space_group_name_H-M   'P 1'
#
loop_
_entity.id
_entity.type
_entity.pdbx_description
1 polymer ?
#
loop_
_entity_poly.entity_id
_entity_poly.type
_entity_poly.pdbx_seq_one_letter_code
_entity_poly.pdbx_strand_id
1 'polypeptide(L)' 'CYGIRPELVNEGWTCSRCAAHAWTAECCLCNLRGGALQMTTDRRWIHVICAIAVPEVRFLNVMERHPVDISAIPEQRWK' A
#
# COMPACT_ATOMS: atom_id res chain seq x y z
N CYS A 1 1.26 3.52 11.75
CA CYS A 1 1.61 2.44 10.79
C CYS A 1 0.99 2.60 9.40
N TYR A 2 -0.28 2.99 9.26
CA TYR A 2 -0.91 3.08 7.94
C TYR A 2 -0.85 4.48 7.28
N GLY A 3 -0.36 5.49 8.01
CA GLY A 3 -0.30 6.87 7.54
C GLY A 3 -1.58 7.67 7.75
N ILE A 4 -2.45 7.24 8.67
CA ILE A 4 -3.67 7.96 9.02
C ILE A 4 -3.41 8.77 10.28
N ARG A 5 -3.82 10.05 10.24
CA ARG A 5 -3.82 10.91 11.41
C ARG A 5 -4.92 10.47 12.38
N PRO A 6 -4.65 10.37 13.70
CA PRO A 6 -5.65 9.94 14.68
C PRO A 6 -6.97 10.70 14.60
N GLU A 7 -6.90 12.02 14.37
CA GLU A 7 -8.08 12.89 14.24
C GLU A 7 -9.04 12.48 13.12
N LEU A 8 -8.56 11.74 12.10
CA LEU A 8 -9.35 11.29 10.96
C LEU A 8 -9.96 9.89 11.16
N VAL A 9 -9.62 9.20 12.26
CA VAL A 9 -10.18 7.89 12.60
C VAL A 9 -11.47 8.12 13.39
N ASN A 10 -12.60 8.13 12.66
CA ASN A 10 -13.95 8.14 13.23
C ASN A 10 -14.65 6.80 12.97
N GLU A 11 -15.91 6.65 13.43
CA GLU A 11 -16.68 5.41 13.29
C GLU A 11 -16.84 4.91 11.84
N GLY A 12 -16.67 5.79 10.84
CA GLY A 12 -16.76 5.46 9.41
C GLY A 12 -15.41 5.21 8.73
N TRP A 13 -14.30 5.16 9.47
CA TRP A 13 -13.00 4.95 8.84
C TRP A 13 -12.91 3.59 8.15
N THR A 14 -12.45 3.60 6.90
CA THR A 14 -12.14 2.39 6.13
C THR A 14 -10.75 2.51 5.53
N CYS A 15 -10.04 1.39 5.39
CA CYS A 15 -8.73 1.39 4.72
C CYS A 15 -8.90 1.61 3.20
N SER A 16 -7.81 1.98 2.50
CA SER A 16 -7.84 2.26 1.06
C SER A 16 -8.45 1.12 0.25
N ARG A 17 -8.22 -0.14 0.63
CA ARG A 17 -8.81 -1.31 -0.04
C ARG A 17 -10.34 -1.35 0.10
N CYS A 18 -10.85 -1.15 1.31
CA CYS A 18 -12.29 -1.18 1.58
C CYS A 18 -12.99 0.01 0.90
N ALA A 19 -12.42 1.22 0.99
CA ALA A 19 -12.94 2.41 0.34
C ALA A 19 -13.04 2.25 -1.20
N ALA A 20 -12.07 1.56 -1.81
CA ALA A 20 -12.06 1.25 -3.23
C ALA A 20 -12.92 0.03 -3.63
N HIS A 21 -13.59 -0.63 -2.67
CA HIS A 21 -14.32 -1.88 -2.88
C HIS A 21 -13.45 -2.98 -3.54
N ALA A 22 -12.14 -2.93 -3.31
CA ALA A 22 -11.16 -3.79 -3.98
C ALA A 22 -10.91 -5.07 -3.16
N TRP A 23 -11.97 -5.84 -2.90
CA TRP A 23 -11.94 -6.99 -1.99
C TRP A 23 -10.97 -8.10 -2.42
N THR A 24 -10.73 -8.21 -3.73
CA THR A 24 -9.82 -9.17 -4.35
C THR A 24 -8.41 -8.61 -4.56
N ALA A 25 -8.13 -7.38 -4.12
CA ALA A 25 -6.81 -6.79 -4.25
C ALA A 25 -5.75 -7.60 -3.50
N GLU A 26 -4.65 -7.88 -4.21
CA GLU A 26 -3.49 -8.59 -3.71
C GLU A 26 -2.25 -7.70 -3.83
N CYS A 27 -1.32 -7.85 -2.89
CA CYS A 27 -0.04 -7.14 -2.94
C CYS A 27 0.75 -7.58 -4.18
N CYS A 28 1.35 -6.66 -4.93
CA CYS A 28 2.12 -6.95 -6.12
C CYS A 28 3.53 -7.54 -5.84
N LEU A 29 3.94 -7.71 -4.58
CA LEU A 29 5.31 -8.12 -4.20
C LEU A 29 5.45 -9.38 -3.33
N CYS A 30 4.40 -9.89 -2.67
CA CYS A 30 4.54 -11.04 -1.74
C CYS A 30 3.82 -12.30 -2.22
N ASN A 31 3.08 -13.08 -1.44
CA ASN A 31 2.05 -14.02 -1.94
C ASN A 31 0.92 -14.14 -0.89
N LEU A 32 0.93 -13.20 0.06
CA LEU A 32 0.05 -13.19 1.21
C LEU A 32 -1.21 -12.40 0.87
N ARG A 33 -2.35 -12.89 1.35
CA ARG A 33 -3.64 -12.22 1.24
C ARG A 33 -3.94 -11.38 2.47
N GLY A 34 -4.91 -10.47 2.36
CA GLY A 34 -5.32 -9.62 3.47
C GLY A 34 -4.32 -8.51 3.78
N GLY A 35 -4.28 -8.08 5.05
CA GLY A 35 -3.33 -7.06 5.52
C GLY A 35 -3.66 -5.63 5.10
N ALA A 36 -2.74 -4.72 5.44
CA ALA A 36 -2.85 -3.30 5.15
C ALA A 36 -2.25 -2.98 3.78
N LEU A 37 -3.11 -2.64 2.81
CA LEU A 37 -2.73 -2.38 1.42
C LEU A 37 -2.85 -0.89 1.08
N GLN A 38 -1.95 -0.38 0.25
CA GLN A 38 -2.05 0.94 -0.38
C GLN A 38 -2.02 0.79 -1.90
N MET A 39 -2.60 1.75 -2.60
CA MET A 39 -2.57 1.81 -4.06
C MET A 39 -1.25 2.41 -4.53
N THR A 40 -0.67 1.83 -5.56
CA THR A 40 0.57 2.30 -6.17
C THR A 40 0.30 3.32 -7.26
N THR A 41 1.34 4.07 -7.66
CA THR A 41 1.26 5.09 -8.72
C THR A 41 0.83 4.51 -10.07
N ASP A 42 1.11 3.22 -10.31
CA ASP A 42 0.71 2.46 -11.50
C ASP A 42 -0.58 1.64 -11.31
N ARG A 43 -1.39 1.97 -10.29
CA ARG A 43 -2.71 1.37 -10.02
C ARG A 43 -2.70 -0.12 -9.62
N ARG A 44 -1.56 -0.63 -9.14
CA ARG A 44 -1.49 -1.90 -8.42
C ARG A 44 -1.72 -1.70 -6.92
N TRP A 45 -1.73 -2.80 -6.18
CA TRP A 45 -1.84 -2.79 -4.72
C TRP A 45 -0.56 -3.33 -4.11
N ILE A 46 -0.13 -2.78 -2.98
CA ILE A 46 1.07 -3.22 -2.26
C ILE A 46 0.80 -3.18 -0.77
N HIS A 47 1.34 -4.15 -0.02
CA HIS A 47 1.27 -4.07 1.44
C HIS A 47 2.13 -2.92 1.93
N VAL A 48 1.64 -2.19 2.93
CA VAL A 48 2.44 -1.14 3.59
C VAL A 48 3.74 -1.72 4.16
N ILE A 49 3.73 -2.95 4.68
CA ILE A 49 4.95 -3.60 5.17
C ILE A 49 5.90 -4.02 4.04
N CYS A 50 5.39 -4.49 2.89
CA CYS A 50 6.23 -4.78 1.73
C CYS A 50 6.89 -3.52 1.18
N ALA A 51 6.14 -2.40 1.13
CA ALA A 51 6.66 -1.11 0.73
C ALA A 51 7.74 -0.57 1.70
N ILE A 52 7.68 -0.93 2.99
CA ILE A 52 8.73 -0.60 3.97
C ILE A 52 9.96 -1.51 3.80
N ALA A 53 9.74 -2.80 3.48
CA ALA A 53 10.80 -3.80 3.44
C ALA A 53 11.63 -3.79 2.15
N VAL A 54 11.10 -3.25 1.05
CA VAL A 54 11.78 -3.19 -0.25
C VAL A 54 12.39 -1.79 -0.44
N PRO A 55 13.72 -1.65 -0.42
CA PRO A 55 14.39 -0.34 -0.45
C PRO A 55 14.09 0.52 -1.68
N GLU A 56 13.76 -0.13 -2.80
CA GLU A 56 13.45 0.53 -4.07
C GLU A 56 12.03 1.15 -4.08
N VAL A 57 11.18 0.78 -3.11
CA VAL A 57 9.82 1.32 -2.97
C VAL A 57 9.83 2.63 -2.20
N ARG A 58 9.04 3.61 -2.66
CA ARG A 58 8.94 4.93 -2.02
C ARG A 58 7.49 5.31 -1.74
N PHE A 59 7.26 5.92 -0.58
CA PHE A 59 6.02 6.63 -0.31
C PHE A 59 6.18 8.06 -0.82
N LEU A 60 5.31 8.51 -1.75
CA LEU A 60 5.37 9.90 -2.24
C LEU A 60 5.00 10.91 -1.15
N ASN A 61 4.07 10.53 -0.26
CA ASN A 61 3.88 11.19 1.02
C ASN A 61 4.24 10.20 2.14
N VAL A 62 5.35 10.46 2.84
CA VAL A 62 5.85 9.58 3.92
C VAL A 62 4.94 9.60 5.15
N MET A 63 4.29 10.73 5.42
CA MET A 63 3.38 10.88 6.56
C MET A 63 2.09 10.11 6.32
N GLU A 64 1.51 10.26 5.12
CA GLU A 64 0.26 9.60 4.74
C GLU A 64 0.46 8.17 4.21
N ARG A 65 1.71 7.80 3.89
CA ARG A 65 2.10 6.50 3.34
C ARG A 65 1.34 6.12 2.06
N HIS A 66 0.93 7.12 1.28
CA HIS A 66 0.35 6.95 -0.06
C HIS A 66 0.60 8.20 -0.92
N PRO A 67 0.53 8.09 -2.26
CA PRO A 67 0.61 6.85 -3.04
C PRO A 67 2.00 6.20 -2.91
N VAL A 68 2.10 4.94 -3.34
CA VAL A 68 3.35 4.17 -3.31
C VAL A 68 3.96 4.09 -4.70
N ASP A 69 5.17 4.60 -4.87
CA ASP A 69 5.95 4.47 -6.11
C ASP A 69 6.78 3.19 -6.08
N ILE A 70 6.60 2.37 -7.11
CA ILE A 70 7.26 1.08 -7.31
C ILE A 70 8.04 1.02 -8.62
N SER A 71 8.22 2.16 -9.30
CA SER A 71 8.89 2.24 -10.60
C SER A 71 10.36 1.85 -10.57
N ALA A 72 11.02 1.97 -9.41
CA ALA A 72 12.43 1.64 -9.23
C ALA A 72 12.68 0.16 -8.87
N ILE A 73 11.63 -0.67 -8.73
CA ILE A 73 11.79 -2.10 -8.41
C ILE A 73 12.39 -2.84 -9.63
N PRO A 74 13.52 -3.54 -9.46
CA PRO A 74 14.12 -4.34 -10.53
C PRO A 74 13.28 -5.60 -10.82
N GLU A 75 13.32 -6.09 -12.06
CA GLU A 75 12.46 -7.19 -12.53
C GLU A 75 12.52 -8.46 -11.66
N GLN A 76 13.68 -8.74 -11.08
CA GLN A 76 13.95 -9.95 -10.28
C GLN A 76 13.20 -9.98 -8.94
N ARG A 77 12.62 -8.87 -8.49
CA ARG A 77 11.86 -8.79 -7.23
C ARG A 77 10.36 -9.03 -7.40
N TRP A 78 9.86 -9.10 -8.64
CA TRP A 78 8.45 -9.37 -8.88
C TRP A 78 8.09 -10.82 -8.54
N LYS A 79 6.82 -11.01 -8.19
CA LYS A 79 6.19 -12.31 -7.95
C LYS A 79 6.21 -13.21 -9.18
#